data_AF-A0A218PAR5-F1
#
_entry.id   AF-A0A218PAR5-F1
#
_cell.length_a   1.000
_cell.length_b   1.000
_cell.length_c   1.000
_cell.angle_alpha   90.00
_cell.angle_beta   90.00
_cell.angle_gamma   90.00
#
_symmetry.space_group_name_H-M   'P 1'
#
loop_
_entity.id
_entity.type
_entity.pdbx_description
1 polymer ?
#
loop_
_entity_poly.entity_id
_entity_poly.type
_entity_poly.pdbx_seq_one_letter_code
_entity_poly.pdbx_strand_id
1 'polypeptide(L)'
;MKVLIYNADGLSLPVEVEVGVPFKFTCKEGECGKRIVIEGIVRPASEEEFNEVLEKTVSSNPGFKRIREITARRLVFEGKVNGKPALLPVESLDDFAERFMSEVLVLR
;
A
#
# COMPACT_ATOMS: atom_id res chain seq x y z
N MET A 1 13.59 -2.40 1.76
CA MET A 1 12.82 -1.45 2.59
C MET A 1 11.47 -2.04 2.95
N LYS A 2 10.85 -1.60 4.05
CA LYS A 2 9.50 -2.03 4.43
C LYS A 2 8.47 -1.01 3.98
N VAL A 3 7.36 -1.49 3.43
CA VAL A 3 6.28 -0.66 2.89
C VAL A 3 4.91 -1.20 3.31
N LEU A 4 3.89 -0.36 3.26
CA LEU A 4 2.48 -0.73 3.34
C LEU A 4 1.87 -0.69 1.95
N ILE A 5 1.35 -1.82 1.48
CA ILE A 5 0.53 -1.89 0.27
C ILE A 5 -0.94 -1.83 0.71
N TYR A 6 -1.68 -0.82 0.25
CA TYR A 6 -3.08 -0.64 0.64
C TYR A 6 -4.04 -1.39 -0.27
N ASN A 7 -5.14 -1.87 0.30
CA ASN A 7 -6.24 -2.55 -0.38
C ASN A 7 -5.81 -3.82 -1.15
N ALA A 8 -4.76 -4.49 -0.68
CA ALA A 8 -4.38 -5.81 -1.17
C ALA A 8 -5.40 -6.83 -0.66
N ASP A 9 -6.35 -7.19 -1.54
CA ASP A 9 -7.53 -7.97 -1.21
C ASP A 9 -8.30 -7.37 -0.01
N GLY A 10 -8.44 -6.04 0.03
CA GLY A 10 -9.16 -5.35 1.10
C GLY A 10 -8.38 -5.14 2.40
N LEU A 11 -7.10 -5.53 2.48
CA LEU A 11 -6.23 -5.31 3.64
C LEU A 11 -5.08 -4.34 3.32
N SER A 12 -4.55 -3.69 4.36
CA SER A 12 -3.24 -3.03 4.31
C SER A 12 -2.18 -4.04 4.73
N LEU A 13 -1.22 -4.33 3.85
CA LEU A 13 -0.24 -5.38 4.09
C LEU A 13 1.17 -4.78 4.21
N PRO A 14 1.86 -4.97 5.35
CA PRO A 14 3.27 -4.63 5.47
C PRO A 14 4.11 -5.69 4.75
N VAL A 15 4.97 -5.26 3.84
CA VAL A 15 5.86 -6.14 3.07
C VAL A 15 7.26 -5.57 2.99
N GLU A 16 8.25 -6.46 2.90
CA GLU A 16 9.64 -6.10 2.66
C GLU A 16 9.95 -6.26 1.16
N VAL A 17 10.45 -5.18 0.55
CA VAL A 17 10.67 -5.08 -0.90
C VAL A 17 11.94 -4.31 -1.22
N GLU A 18 12.45 -4.51 -2.43
CA GLU A 18 13.42 -3.63 -3.06
C GLU A 18 12.74 -2.91 -4.23
N VAL A 19 12.86 -1.58 -4.30
CA VAL A 19 12.14 -0.78 -5.30
C VAL A 19 12.67 -1.11 -6.70
N GLY A 20 11.76 -1.40 -7.62
CA GLY A 20 12.07 -1.82 -8.99
C GLY A 20 12.38 -3.31 -9.15
N VAL A 21 12.47 -4.07 -8.05
CA VAL A 21 12.77 -5.50 -8.09
C VAL A 21 11.50 -6.34 -7.90
N PRO A 22 11.24 -7.34 -8.76
CA PRO A 22 10.12 -8.25 -8.58
C PRO A 22 10.20 -9.02 -7.27
N PHE A 23 9.07 -9.13 -6.58
CA PHE A 23 8.95 -9.89 -5.34
C PHE A 23 7.67 -10.73 -5.32
N LYS A 24 7.67 -11.71 -4.43
CA LYS A 24 6.50 -12.50 -4.08
C LYS A 24 6.34 -12.53 -2.56
N PHE A 25 5.15 -12.17 -2.10
CA PHE A 25 4.76 -12.23 -0.71
C PHE A 25 3.53 -13.12 -0.54
N THR A 26 3.44 -13.83 0.57
CA THR A 26 2.28 -14.65 0.92
C THR A 26 1.93 -14.45 2.38
N CYS A 27 0.74 -13.89 2.64
CA CYS A 27 0.16 -13.89 3.98
C CYS A 27 -0.70 -15.14 4.15
N LYS A 28 -0.49 -15.87 5.24
CA LYS A 28 -1.26 -17.08 5.53
C LYS A 28 -2.59 -16.70 6.19
N GLU A 29 -3.55 -17.63 6.13
CA GLU A 29 -4.87 -17.45 6.73
C GLU A 29 -4.81 -17.18 8.24
N GLY A 30 -3.92 -17.84 8.98
CA GLY A 30 -3.72 -17.59 10.40
C GLY A 30 -3.15 -16.20 10.75
N GLU A 31 -2.62 -15.46 9.78
CA GLU A 31 -2.02 -14.12 9.98
C GLU A 31 -2.96 -13.01 9.50
N CYS A 32 -3.57 -13.19 8.32
CA CYS A 32 -4.42 -12.18 7.69
C CYS A 32 -5.92 -12.50 7.74
N GLY A 33 -6.33 -13.59 8.39
CA GLY A 33 -7.71 -14.11 8.36
C GLY A 33 -8.12 -14.72 7.01
N LYS A 34 -7.24 -14.66 6.00
CA LYS A 34 -7.36 -15.28 4.68
C LYS A 34 -5.99 -15.38 4.01
N ARG A 35 -5.86 -16.28 3.03
CA ARG A 35 -4.65 -16.40 2.23
C ARG A 35 -4.59 -15.28 1.19
N ILE A 36 -3.49 -14.52 1.18
CA ILE A 36 -3.23 -13.47 0.19
C ILE A 36 -1.85 -13.71 -0.42
N VAL A 37 -1.78 -13.72 -1.74
CA VAL A 37 -0.54 -13.81 -2.51
C VAL A 37 -0.37 -12.53 -3.32
N ILE A 38 0.76 -11.85 -3.13
CA ILE A 38 1.13 -10.64 -3.88
C ILE A 38 2.35 -10.98 -4.73
N GLU A 39 2.30 -10.66 -6.02
CA GLU A 39 3.38 -10.87 -6.97
C GLU A 39 3.51 -9.64 -7.85
N GLY A 40 4.66 -8.97 -7.86
CA GLY A 40 4.82 -7.75 -8.67
C GLY A 40 6.04 -6.94 -8.29
N ILE A 41 5.99 -5.64 -8.60
CA ILE A 41 7.04 -4.68 -8.30
C ILE A 41 6.44 -3.52 -7.49
N VAL A 42 7.24 -2.96 -6.58
CA VAL A 42 7.00 -1.60 -6.08
C VAL A 42 7.90 -0.68 -6.86
N ARG A 43 7.33 0.36 -7.48
CA ARG A 43 8.08 1.30 -8.32
C ARG A 43 7.75 2.76 -7.97
N PRO A 44 8.64 3.69 -8.34
CA PRO A 44 8.32 5.11 -8.31
C PRO A 44 7.14 5.43 -9.23
N ALA A 45 6.37 6.44 -8.83
CA ALA A 45 5.27 7.03 -9.59
C ALA A 45 5.35 8.56 -9.50
N SER A 46 4.76 9.27 -10.47
CA SER A 46 4.51 10.70 -10.29
C SER A 46 3.43 10.91 -9.24
N GLU A 47 3.37 12.12 -8.68
CA GLU A 47 2.30 12.47 -7.74
C GLU A 47 0.91 12.37 -8.41
N GLU A 48 0.80 12.73 -9.70
CA GLU A 48 -0.47 12.58 -10.44
C GLU A 48 -0.89 11.11 -10.56
N GLU A 49 0.03 10.23 -10.97
CA GLU A 49 -0.24 8.80 -11.06
C GLU A 49 -0.64 8.23 -9.70
N PHE A 50 0.10 8.59 -8.64
CA PHE A 50 -0.23 8.15 -7.29
C PHE A 50 -1.63 8.59 -6.88
N ASN A 51 -2.01 9.85 -7.15
CA ASN A 51 -3.33 10.39 -6.85
C ASN A 51 -4.44 9.64 -7.58
N GLU A 52 -4.26 9.31 -8.85
CA GLU A 52 -5.21 8.50 -9.61
C GLU A 52 -5.40 7.11 -9.00
N VAL A 53 -4.28 6.44 -8.65
CA VAL A 53 -4.29 5.12 -8.03
C VAL A 53 -4.95 5.14 -6.65
N LEU A 54 -4.68 6.19 -5.87
CA LEU A 54 -5.27 6.42 -4.56
C LEU A 54 -6.79 6.61 -4.68
N GLU A 55 -7.25 7.51 -5.54
CA GLU A 55 -8.68 7.80 -5.68
C GLU A 55 -9.45 6.60 -6.25
N LYS A 56 -8.85 5.85 -7.17
CA LYS A 56 -9.40 4.57 -7.64
C LYS A 56 -9.53 3.57 -6.50
N THR A 57 -8.51 3.47 -5.65
CA THR A 57 -8.52 2.59 -4.47
C THR A 57 -9.64 2.97 -3.51
N VAL A 58 -9.75 4.24 -3.13
CA VAL A 58 -10.78 4.72 -2.20
C VAL A 58 -12.18 4.59 -2.80
N SER A 59 -12.35 4.85 -4.10
CA SER A 59 -13.62 4.67 -4.80
C SER A 59 -14.05 3.20 -4.82
N SER A 60 -13.11 2.28 -5.02
CA SER A 60 -13.39 0.83 -5.00
C SER A 60 -13.66 0.28 -3.61
N ASN A 61 -13.05 0.87 -2.58
CA ASN A 61 -13.18 0.46 -1.19
C ASN A 61 -13.18 1.68 -0.26
N PRO A 62 -14.36 2.23 0.09
CA PRO A 62 -14.47 3.41 0.95
C PRO A 62 -13.88 3.25 2.36
N GLY A 63 -13.58 2.02 2.80
CA GLY A 63 -12.86 1.77 4.06
C GLY A 63 -11.46 2.36 4.08
N PHE A 64 -10.88 2.65 2.91
CA PHE A 64 -9.54 3.23 2.77
C PHE A 64 -9.51 4.76 2.73
N LYS A 65 -10.60 5.48 3.01
CA LYS A 65 -10.64 6.97 2.92
C LYS A 65 -9.49 7.69 3.65
N ARG A 66 -8.99 7.13 4.77
CA ARG A 66 -7.87 7.69 5.54
C ARG A 66 -6.57 7.79 4.77
N ILE A 67 -6.36 6.95 3.74
CA ILE A 67 -5.12 7.00 2.95
C ILE A 67 -4.99 8.29 2.12
N ARG A 68 -6.04 9.11 2.01
CA ARG A 68 -5.94 10.47 1.43
C ARG A 68 -5.01 11.39 2.20
N GLU A 69 -4.80 11.10 3.48
CA GLU A 69 -3.89 11.85 4.37
C GLU A 69 -2.41 11.56 4.05
N ILE A 70 -2.11 10.54 3.23
CA ILE A 70 -0.73 10.24 2.79
C ILE A 70 -0.15 11.46 2.05
N THR A 71 0.99 11.94 2.55
CA THR A 71 1.75 13.06 1.98
C THR A 71 2.91 12.58 1.10
N ALA A 72 3.52 11.42 1.42
CA ALA A 72 4.61 10.83 0.64
C ALA A 72 4.10 10.05 -0.59
N ARG A 73 3.63 10.77 -1.60
CA ARG A 73 2.92 10.23 -2.78
C ARG A 73 3.86 9.84 -3.93
N ARG A 74 4.72 8.85 -3.69
CA ARG A 74 5.85 8.52 -4.58
C ARG A 74 5.96 7.08 -5.03
N LEU A 75 5.21 6.14 -4.44
CA LEU A 75 5.36 4.71 -4.71
C LEU A 75 4.02 4.05 -5.03
N VAL A 76 4.03 3.17 -6.02
CA VAL A 76 2.88 2.30 -6.35
C VAL A 76 3.35 0.86 -6.47
N PHE A 77 2.44 -0.07 -6.17
CA PHE A 77 2.58 -1.48 -6.45
C PHE A 77 1.91 -1.78 -7.78
N GLU A 78 2.63 -2.45 -8.68
CA GLU A 78 2.11 -2.94 -9.95
C GLU A 78 2.35 -4.45 -10.05
N GLY A 79 1.27 -5.22 -10.23
CA GLY A 79 1.38 -6.67 -10.35
C GLY A 79 0.05 -7.38 -10.17
N LYS A 80 0.06 -8.44 -9.36
CA LYS A 80 -1.10 -9.29 -9.09
C LYS A 80 -1.32 -9.47 -7.59
N VAL A 81 -2.59 -9.44 -7.19
CA VAL A 81 -3.06 -9.89 -5.87
C VAL A 81 -4.00 -11.06 -6.08
N ASN A 82 -3.67 -12.21 -5.50
CA ASN A 82 -4.39 -13.48 -5.70
C ASN A 82 -4.63 -13.80 -7.20
N GLY A 83 -3.60 -13.56 -8.02
CA GLY A 83 -3.63 -13.80 -9.47
C GLY A 83 -4.36 -12.74 -10.30
N LYS A 84 -5.05 -11.79 -9.66
CA LYS A 84 -5.77 -10.70 -10.35
C LYS A 84 -4.87 -9.48 -10.51
N PRO A 85 -4.83 -8.83 -11.70
CA PRO A 85 -4.08 -7.60 -11.89
C PRO A 85 -4.48 -6.51 -10.89
N ALA A 86 -3.50 -5.82 -10.34
CA ALA A 86 -3.71 -4.75 -9.37
C ALA A 86 -2.64 -3.67 -9.51
N LEU A 87 -3.09 -2.42 -9.37
CA LEU A 87 -2.27 -1.23 -9.23
C LEU A 87 -2.73 -0.54 -7.94
N LEU A 88 -1.87 -0.48 -6.94
CA LEU A 88 -2.23 -0.11 -5.56
C LEU A 88 -1.27 0.96 -5.01
N PRO A 89 -1.74 1.88 -4.16
CA PRO A 89 -0.88 2.89 -3.55
C PRO A 89 0.00 2.23 -2.49
N VAL A 90 1.22 2.77 -2.35
CA VAL A 90 2.23 2.26 -1.41
C VAL A 90 2.81 3.41 -0.60
N GLU A 91 2.86 3.25 0.71
CA GLU A 91 3.55 4.17 1.64
C GLU A 91 4.73 3.41 2.25
N SER A 92 5.89 4.06 2.42
CA SER A 92 6.96 3.43 3.19
C SER A 92 6.57 3.38 4.68
N LEU A 93 7.07 2.40 5.43
CA LEU A 93 6.79 2.38 6.87
C LEU A 93 7.37 3.59 7.60
N ASP A 94 8.45 4.16 7.10
CA ASP A 94 9.06 5.36 7.66
C ASP A 94 8.16 6.58 7.45
N ASP A 95 7.67 6.80 6.22
CA ASP A 95 6.73 7.89 5.91
C ASP A 95 5.41 7.73 6.70
N PHE A 96 4.90 6.48 6.80
CA PHE A 96 3.72 6.17 7.62
C PHE A 96 3.95 6.54 9.09
N ALA A 97 5.11 6.18 9.65
CA ALA A 97 5.44 6.46 11.04
C ALA A 97 5.58 7.97 11.29
N GLU A 98 6.26 8.70 10.40
CA GLU A 98 6.37 10.16 10.49
C GLU A 98 4.98 10.82 10.49
N ARG A 99 4.11 10.42 9.55
CA ARG A 99 2.74 10.92 9.47
C ARG A 99 1.96 10.58 10.73
N PHE A 100 2.00 9.32 11.17
CA PHE A 100 1.33 8.87 12.40
C PHE A 100 1.76 9.69 13.62
N MET A 101 3.06 9.93 13.78
CA MET A 101 3.59 10.75 14.88
C MET A 101 3.11 12.20 14.78
N SER A 102 3.08 12.77 13.57
CA SER A 102 2.64 14.16 13.35
C SER A 102 1.14 14.38 13.57
N GLU A 103 0.29 13.40 13.25
CA GLU A 103 -1.17 13.53 13.31
C GLU A 103 -1.74 13.03 14.64
N VAL A 104 -1.13 12.03 15.27
CA VAL A 104 -1.67 11.37 16.47
C VAL A 104 -1.07 11.89 17.76
N LEU A 105 0.21 12.29 17.79
CA LEU A 105 0.83 12.81 19.03
C LEU A 105 0.66 14.32 19.23
N VAL A 106 0.30 15.07 18.18
CA VAL A 106 0.04 16.52 18.27
C VAL A 106 -1.39 16.81 18.78
N LEU A 107 -2.28 15.80 18.79
CA LEU A 107 -3.52 15.83 19.57
C LEU A 107 -3.23 15.48 21.05
N ARG A 108 -2.54 16.39 21.74
CA ARG A 108 -2.47 16.46 23.21
C ARG A 108 -2.98 17.81 23.68
#